data_AF-A0AAJ4AG36-F1
#
_entry.id   AF-A0AAJ4AG36-F1
#
_cell.length_a   1.000
_cell.length_b   1.000
_cell.length_c   1.000
_cell.angle_alpha   90.00
_cell.angle_beta   90.00
_cell.angle_gamma   90.00
#
_symmetry.space_group_name_H-M   'P 1'
#
loop_
_entity.id
_entity.type
_entity.pdbx_description
1 polymer ?
#
loop_
_entity_poly.entity_id
_entity_poly.type
_entity_poly.pdbx_seq_one_letter_code
_entity_poly.pdbx_strand_id
1 'polypeptide(L)'
;MQVQAKPGLKLIAILEALKGLLSFAVALGLHLLAGKDLQQWAESLVLHAHLNPAHHLPGVFIEAMGRFPQGNVQWFMLGALAYTIIRWVEAYGLWKGLRWTEWLALIGCVIYVPFEVYGLIHHPGIIGAVILIVNLLIIAYIARTLQAKPEFAIES
;
A
#
# COMPACT_ATOMS: atom_id res chain seq x y z
N MET A 1 8.98 25.83 14.35
CA MET A 1 9.10 26.50 13.03
C MET A 1 8.65 25.52 11.94
N GLN A 2 7.65 25.86 11.12
CA GLN A 2 7.19 25.03 10.01
C GLN A 2 8.10 25.25 8.80
N VAL A 3 9.08 24.37 8.58
CA VAL A 3 9.89 24.39 7.35
C VAL A 3 8.98 23.97 6.21
N GLN A 4 8.75 24.84 5.23
CA GLN A 4 7.91 24.52 4.08
C GLN A 4 8.40 23.23 3.40
N ALA A 5 7.49 22.28 3.19
CA ALA A 5 7.81 21.02 2.53
C ALA A 5 8.29 21.26 1.10
N LYS A 6 9.44 20.68 0.76
CA LYS A 6 10.00 20.72 -0.61
C LYS A 6 8.99 20.12 -1.60
N PRO A 7 8.96 20.59 -2.87
CA PRO A 7 8.00 20.11 -3.87
C PRO A 7 7.96 18.58 -4.03
N GLY A 8 9.11 17.91 -3.98
CA GLY A 8 9.18 16.45 -4.09
C GLY A 8 8.59 15.71 -2.88
N LEU A 9 8.65 16.27 -1.67
CA LEU A 9 7.98 15.68 -0.50
C LEU A 9 6.46 15.72 -0.66
N LYS A 10 5.91 16.77 -1.27
CA LYS A 10 4.47 16.86 -1.57
C LYS A 10 4.05 15.83 -2.62
N LEU A 11 4.88 15.58 -3.63
CA LEU A 11 4.61 14.53 -4.61
C LEU A 11 4.59 13.15 -3.96
N ILE A 12 5.57 12.85 -3.10
CA ILE A 12 5.60 11.60 -2.34
C ILE A 12 4.39 11.50 -1.41
N ALA A 13 4.01 12.60 -0.74
CA ALA A 13 2.82 12.63 0.11
C ALA A 13 1.54 12.26 -0.66
N ILE A 14 1.38 12.71 -1.91
CA ILE A 14 0.24 12.32 -2.76
C ILE A 14 0.29 10.82 -3.08
N LEU A 15 1.46 10.29 -3.41
CA LEU A 15 1.63 8.84 -3.68
C LEU A 15 1.30 8.01 -2.45
N GLU A 16 1.78 8.39 -1.26
CA GLU A 16 1.48 7.70 -0.01
C GLU A 16 0.00 7.82 0.37
N ALA A 17 -0.63 8.98 0.16
CA ALA A 17 -2.07 9.16 0.35
C ALA A 17 -2.88 8.24 -0.58
N LEU A 18 -2.46 8.09 -1.85
CA LEU A 18 -3.10 7.20 -2.80
C LEU A 18 -2.96 5.73 -2.38
N LYS A 19 -1.78 5.29 -1.91
CA LYS A 19 -1.58 3.96 -1.33
C LYS A 19 -2.50 3.73 -0.13
N GLY A 20 -2.61 4.73 0.75
CA GLY A 20 -3.54 4.70 1.88
C GLY A 20 -5.00 4.57 1.43
N LEU A 21 -5.41 5.31 0.40
CA LEU A 21 -6.76 5.23 -0.17
C LEU A 21 -7.05 3.85 -0.76
N LEU A 22 -6.09 3.24 -1.47
CA LEU A 22 -6.23 1.88 -1.99
C LEU A 22 -6.39 0.86 -0.85
N SER A 23 -5.58 0.97 0.21
CA SER A 23 -5.71 0.12 1.39
C SER A 23 -7.05 0.31 2.10
N PHE A 24 -7.54 1.54 2.17
CA PHE A 24 -8.84 1.84 2.74
C PHE A 24 -9.97 1.22 1.92
N ALA A 25 -9.89 1.28 0.59
CA ALA A 25 -10.83 0.62 -0.30
C ALA A 25 -10.83 -0.91 -0.09
N VAL A 26 -9.67 -1.52 0.11
CA VAL A 26 -9.56 -2.95 0.48
C VAL A 26 -10.24 -3.22 1.83
N ALA A 27 -9.96 -2.42 2.86
CA ALA A 27 -10.59 -2.57 4.16
C ALA A 27 -12.12 -2.44 4.10
N LEU A 28 -12.63 -1.44 3.37
CA LEU A 28 -14.06 -1.28 3.12
C LEU A 28 -14.65 -2.44 2.34
N GLY A 29 -13.96 -2.91 1.30
CA GLY A 29 -14.35 -4.10 0.55
C GLY A 29 -14.50 -5.30 1.48
N LEU A 30 -13.47 -5.60 2.27
CA LEU A 30 -13.50 -6.69 3.25
C LEU A 30 -14.63 -6.53 4.27
N HIS A 31 -14.91 -5.31 4.74
CA HIS A 31 -15.99 -5.05 5.69
C HIS A 31 -17.38 -5.29 5.08
N LEU A 32 -17.62 -4.79 3.86
CA LEU A 32 -18.90 -4.94 3.14
C LEU A 32 -19.15 -6.40 2.74
N LEU A 33 -18.09 -7.11 2.39
CA LEU A 33 -18.11 -8.51 1.97
C LEU A 33 -18.11 -9.49 3.16
N ALA A 34 -17.66 -9.07 4.35
CA ALA A 34 -17.72 -9.91 5.54
C ALA A 34 -19.15 -10.15 6.06
N GLY A 35 -20.12 -9.32 5.66
CA GLY A 35 -21.52 -9.44 6.08
C GLY A 35 -22.45 -10.20 5.11
N LYS A 36 -21.97 -10.54 3.91
CA LYS A 36 -22.72 -11.33 2.91
C LYS A 36 -21.76 -12.37 2.39
N ASP A 37 -22.11 -13.66 2.48
CA ASP A 37 -21.33 -14.77 1.94
C ASP A 37 -20.64 -14.34 0.64
N LEU A 38 -19.32 -14.11 0.67
CA LEU A 38 -18.55 -13.66 -0.51
C LEU A 38 -18.80 -14.55 -1.73
N GLN A 39 -19.14 -15.81 -1.44
CA GLN A 39 -19.58 -16.83 -2.37
C GLN A 39 -20.88 -16.46 -3.09
N GLN A 40 -21.92 -15.97 -2.40
CA GLN A 40 -23.19 -15.56 -3.02
C GLN A 40 -23.04 -14.30 -3.90
N TRP A 41 -22.13 -13.38 -3.55
CA TRP A 41 -21.83 -12.22 -4.39
C TRP A 41 -21.05 -12.61 -5.65
N ALA A 42 -20.09 -13.54 -5.52
CA ALA A 42 -19.37 -14.11 -6.66
C ALA A 42 -20.32 -14.89 -7.58
N GLU A 43 -21.22 -15.69 -7.03
CA GLU A 43 -22.25 -16.43 -7.77
C GLU A 43 -23.23 -15.47 -8.48
N SER A 44 -23.69 -14.41 -7.81
CA SER A 44 -24.61 -13.42 -8.39
C SER A 44 -23.99 -12.59 -9.52
N LEU A 45 -22.71 -12.22 -9.40
CA LEU A 45 -21.95 -11.55 -10.47
C LEU A 45 -21.77 -12.47 -11.69
N VAL A 46 -21.46 -13.75 -11.47
CA VAL A 46 -21.34 -14.75 -12.55
C VAL A 46 -22.68 -14.98 -13.25
N LEU A 47 -23.79 -15.01 -12.50
CA LEU A 47 -25.14 -15.21 -13.01
C LEU A 47 -25.70 -13.99 -13.75
N HIS A 48 -25.45 -12.76 -13.27
CA HIS A 48 -25.91 -11.54 -13.95
C HIS A 48 -25.02 -11.14 -15.14
N ALA A 49 -23.75 -11.54 -15.15
CA ALA A 49 -22.81 -11.17 -16.21
C ALA A 49 -22.81 -12.10 -17.43
N HIS A 50 -23.66 -13.14 -17.50
CA HIS A 50 -23.69 -14.10 -18.61
C HIS A 50 -22.29 -14.64 -18.99
N LEU A 51 -21.40 -14.79 -18.00
CA LEU A 51 -20.06 -15.32 -18.23
C LEU A 51 -20.17 -16.83 -18.48
N ASN A 52 -20.06 -17.19 -19.76
CA ASN A 52 -20.04 -18.55 -20.26
C ASN A 52 -19.16 -19.46 -19.35
N PRO A 53 -19.73 -20.52 -18.71
CA PRO A 53 -19.06 -21.36 -17.73
C PRO A 53 -17.95 -22.28 -18.30
N ALA A 54 -17.44 -22.01 -19.51
CA ALA A 54 -16.50 -22.86 -20.22
C ALA A 54 -15.04 -22.35 -20.23
N HIS A 55 -14.71 -21.24 -19.55
CA HIS A 55 -13.31 -20.80 -19.41
C HIS A 55 -12.86 -20.84 -17.95
N HIS A 56 -11.80 -21.59 -17.73
CA HIS A 56 -10.95 -21.91 -16.57
C HIS A 56 -10.50 -20.76 -15.64
N LEU A 57 -11.12 -19.58 -15.67
CA LEU A 57 -10.77 -18.42 -14.85
C LEU A 57 -11.62 -18.23 -13.57
N PRO A 58 -12.95 -18.50 -13.54
CA PRO A 58 -13.75 -18.39 -12.32
C PRO A 58 -13.36 -19.44 -11.29
N GLY A 59 -12.94 -20.64 -11.73
CA GLY A 59 -12.56 -21.74 -10.85
C GLY A 59 -11.37 -21.39 -9.95
N VAL A 60 -10.31 -20.78 -10.50
CA VAL A 60 -9.12 -20.41 -9.72
C VAL A 60 -9.42 -19.29 -8.72
N PHE A 61 -10.26 -18.32 -9.09
CA PHE A 61 -10.70 -17.28 -8.16
C PHE A 61 -11.61 -17.82 -7.05
N ILE A 62 -12.54 -18.72 -7.37
CA ILE A 62 -13.45 -19.34 -6.40
C ILE A 62 -12.71 -20.34 -5.49
N GLU A 63 -11.75 -21.09 -6.02
CA GLU A 63 -10.95 -22.06 -5.27
C GLU A 63 -9.88 -21.38 -4.41
N ALA A 64 -9.32 -20.25 -4.85
CA ALA A 64 -8.51 -19.37 -4.01
C ALA A 64 -9.33 -18.79 -2.86
N MET A 65 -10.58 -18.38 -3.12
CA MET A 65 -11.53 -17.88 -2.12
C MET A 65 -11.99 -18.96 -1.13
N GLY A 66 -12.15 -20.21 -1.58
CA GLY A 66 -12.51 -21.36 -0.76
C GLY A 66 -11.39 -21.87 0.17
N ARG A 67 -10.13 -21.52 -0.11
CA ARG A 67 -8.99 -21.77 0.79
C ARG A 67 -8.76 -20.67 1.82
N PHE A 68 -9.48 -19.55 1.77
CA PHE A 68 -9.40 -18.56 2.84
C PHE A 68 -10.04 -19.18 4.10
N PRO A 69 -9.28 -19.33 5.20
CA PRO A 69 -9.85 -19.82 6.44
C PRO A 69 -10.97 -18.87 6.85
N GLN A 70 -12.20 -19.38 6.96
CA GLN A 70 -13.38 -18.60 7.34
C GLN A 70 -13.30 -17.93 8.73
N GLY A 71 -12.15 -18.03 9.42
CA GLY A 71 -11.94 -17.51 10.77
C GLY A 71 -11.44 -16.08 10.88
N ASN A 72 -10.79 -15.45 9.89
CA ASN A 72 -9.96 -14.26 10.18
C ASN A 72 -10.03 -13.07 9.20
N VAL A 73 -11.09 -12.93 8.38
CA VAL A 73 -11.28 -11.74 7.50
C VAL A 73 -11.19 -10.42 8.29
N GLN A 74 -11.66 -10.44 9.54
CA GLN A 74 -11.59 -9.30 10.45
C GLN A 74 -10.14 -8.85 10.74
N TRP A 75 -9.18 -9.76 10.85
CA TRP A 75 -7.77 -9.40 11.07
C TRP A 75 -7.13 -8.76 9.84
N PHE A 76 -7.48 -9.23 8.64
CA PHE A 76 -7.03 -8.58 7.40
C PHE A 76 -7.64 -7.18 7.24
N MET A 77 -8.92 -7.02 7.56
CA MET A 77 -9.58 -5.70 7.58
C MET A 77 -8.88 -4.77 8.58
N LEU A 78 -8.63 -5.22 9.81
CA LEU A 78 -7.91 -4.44 10.83
C LEU A 78 -6.49 -4.08 10.38
N GLY A 79 -5.76 -5.02 9.76
CA GLY A 79 -4.44 -4.76 9.20
C GLY A 79 -4.46 -3.71 8.09
N ALA A 80 -5.44 -3.79 7.17
CA ALA A 80 -5.61 -2.82 6.10
C ALA A 80 -6.02 -1.43 6.62
N LEU A 81 -6.85 -1.35 7.67
CA LEU A 81 -7.17 -0.09 8.34
C LEU A 81 -5.96 0.50 9.06
N ALA A 82 -5.22 -0.31 9.81
CA ALA A 82 -4.00 0.14 10.49
C ALA A 82 -2.98 0.68 9.48
N TYR A 83 -2.77 -0.03 8.38
CA TYR A 83 -1.89 0.41 7.29
C TYR A 83 -2.38 1.71 6.64
N THR A 84 -3.69 1.87 6.43
CA THR A 84 -4.29 3.13 5.94
C THR A 84 -3.92 4.31 6.84
N ILE A 85 -4.09 4.16 8.16
CA ILE A 85 -3.80 5.21 9.14
C ILE A 85 -2.31 5.59 9.06
N ILE A 86 -1.41 4.61 9.04
CA ILE A 86 0.03 4.85 8.92
C ILE A 86 0.34 5.65 7.65
N ARG A 87 -0.23 5.25 6.50
CA ARG A 87 -0.01 5.94 5.22
C ARG A 87 -0.53 7.37 5.20
N TRP A 88 -1.68 7.63 5.81
CA TRP A 88 -2.20 8.98 5.92
C TRP A 88 -1.39 9.85 6.88
N VAL A 89 -0.87 9.27 7.98
CA VAL A 89 0.05 9.95 8.89
C VAL A 89 1.35 10.33 8.18
N GLU A 90 1.96 9.40 7.43
CA GLU A 90 3.14 9.68 6.60
C GLU A 90 2.85 10.76 5.57
N ALA A 91 1.77 10.63 4.80
CA ALA A 91 1.40 11.61 3.78
C ALA A 91 1.19 13.00 4.36
N TYR A 92 0.45 13.11 5.46
CA TYR A 92 0.23 14.38 6.14
C TYR A 92 1.53 14.98 6.66
N GLY A 93 2.39 14.17 7.29
CA GLY A 93 3.66 14.64 7.82
C GLY A 93 4.65 15.06 6.73
N LEU A 94 4.76 14.30 5.64
CA LEU A 94 5.56 14.66 4.46
C LEU A 94 5.05 15.96 3.83
N TRP A 95 3.73 16.14 3.73
CA TRP A 95 3.11 17.38 3.25
C TRP A 95 3.45 18.59 4.13
N LYS A 96 3.56 18.38 5.44
CA LYS A 96 3.95 19.39 6.43
C LYS A 96 5.47 19.49 6.65
N GLY A 97 6.27 18.64 6.00
CA GLY A 97 7.73 18.61 6.14
C GLY A 97 8.22 18.16 7.53
N LEU A 98 7.43 17.34 8.24
CA LEU A 98 7.78 16.82 9.56
C LEU A 98 8.90 15.78 9.45
N ARG A 99 10.00 16.00 10.17
CA ARG A 99 11.20 15.15 10.06
C ARG A 99 10.99 13.71 10.51
N TRP A 100 10.21 13.48 11.56
CA TRP A 100 9.95 12.12 12.04
C TRP A 100 9.14 11.30 11.02
N THR A 101 8.26 11.92 10.24
CA THR A 101 7.55 11.25 9.14
C THR A 101 8.41 11.03 7.90
N GLU A 102 9.42 11.88 7.67
CA GLU A 102 10.43 11.63 6.63
C GLU A 102 11.22 10.35 6.97
N TRP A 103 11.63 10.18 8.23
CA TRP A 103 12.25 8.95 8.71
C TRP A 103 11.31 7.74 8.62
N LEU A 104 10.05 7.89 9.04
CA LEU A 104 9.03 6.84 8.96
C LEU A 104 8.86 6.35 7.52
N ALA A 105 8.68 7.27 6.57
CA ALA A 105 8.52 6.96 5.15
C ALA A 105 9.78 6.31 4.55
N LEU A 106 10.97 6.75 4.95
CA LEU A 106 12.24 6.16 4.51
C LEU A 106 12.34 4.70 4.96
N ILE A 107 12.14 4.43 6.25
CA ILE A 107 12.19 3.08 6.82
C ILE A 107 11.13 2.19 6.16
N GLY A 108 9.91 2.72 6.01
CA GLY A 108 8.81 2.05 5.33
C GLY A 108 9.21 1.61 3.93
N CYS A 109 9.79 2.49 3.11
CA CYS A 109 10.23 2.14 1.76
C CYS A 109 11.37 1.10 1.76
N VAL A 110 12.36 1.24 2.65
CA VAL A 110 13.49 0.31 2.75
C VAL A 110 13.05 -1.10 3.10
N ILE A 111 12.03 -1.24 3.95
CA ILE A 111 11.47 -2.56 4.31
C ILE A 111 10.90 -3.31 3.09
N TYR A 112 10.37 -2.61 2.08
CA TYR A 112 9.83 -3.27 0.88
C TYR A 112 10.91 -3.82 -0.07
N VAL A 113 12.08 -3.19 -0.11
CA VAL A 113 13.13 -3.50 -1.11
C VAL A 113 13.54 -4.98 -1.12
N PRO A 114 13.81 -5.65 0.02
CA PRO A 114 14.15 -7.09 0.01
C PRO A 114 13.06 -7.96 -0.62
N PHE A 115 11.78 -7.65 -0.36
CA PHE A 115 10.65 -8.39 -0.91
C PHE A 115 10.47 -8.13 -2.40
N GLU A 116 10.67 -6.89 -2.84
CA GLU A 116 10.60 -6.51 -4.26
C GLU A 116 11.72 -7.14 -5.06
N VAL A 117 12.95 -7.14 -4.54
CA VAL A 117 14.10 -7.81 -5.15
C VAL A 117 13.87 -9.31 -5.22
N TYR A 118 13.43 -9.93 -4.12
CA TYR A 118 13.08 -11.35 -4.11
C TYR A 118 12.00 -11.67 -5.13
N GLY A 119 10.93 -10.87 -5.18
CA GLY A 119 9.84 -11.04 -6.13
C GLY A 119 10.29 -10.90 -7.57
N LEU A 120 11.15 -9.93 -7.88
CA LEU A 120 11.68 -9.71 -9.23
C LEU A 120 12.63 -10.83 -9.68
N ILE A 121 13.41 -11.40 -8.76
CA ILE A 121 14.31 -12.53 -9.05
C ILE A 121 13.50 -13.80 -9.39
N HIS A 122 12.44 -14.09 -8.63
CA HIS A 122 11.67 -15.33 -8.80
C HIS A 122 10.58 -15.20 -9.87
N HIS A 123 10.04 -13.99 -10.06
CA HIS A 123 8.98 -13.68 -11.01
C HIS A 123 9.32 -12.38 -11.75
N PRO A 124 10.28 -12.43 -12.70
CA PRO A 124 10.69 -11.25 -13.44
C PRO A 124 9.53 -10.68 -14.25
N GLY A 125 9.25 -9.39 -14.04
CA GLY A 125 8.14 -8.70 -14.69
C GLY A 125 8.31 -7.19 -14.67
N ILE A 126 7.76 -6.52 -15.69
CA ILE A 126 7.86 -5.07 -15.86
C ILE A 126 7.26 -4.33 -14.67
N ILE A 127 6.12 -4.79 -14.15
CA ILE A 127 5.42 -4.17 -13.02
C ILE A 127 6.30 -4.18 -11.77
N GLY A 128 6.87 -5.34 -11.41
CA GLY A 128 7.77 -5.47 -10.26
C GLY A 128 9.02 -4.59 -10.39
N ALA A 129 9.61 -4.53 -11.59
CA ALA A 129 10.75 -3.68 -11.86
C ALA A 129 10.41 -2.18 -11.70
N VAL A 130 9.26 -1.73 -12.22
CA VAL A 130 8.82 -0.33 -12.08
C VAL A 130 8.58 0.03 -10.62
N ILE A 131 7.92 -0.85 -9.84
CA ILE A 131 7.68 -0.62 -8.41
C ILE A 131 9.00 -0.46 -7.65
N LEU A 132 9.95 -1.38 -7.87
CA LEU A 132 11.28 -1.32 -7.25
C LEU A 132 12.00 -0.01 -7.60
N ILE A 133 12.04 0.37 -8.87
CA ILE A 133 12.67 1.63 -9.31
C ILE A 133 12.04 2.83 -8.61
N VAL A 134 10.70 2.90 -8.57
CA VAL A 134 9.98 3.99 -7.90
C VAL A 134 10.34 4.06 -6.41
N ASN A 135 10.34 2.94 -5.69
CA ASN A 135 10.68 2.93 -4.28
C ASN A 135 12.15 3.31 -4.03
N LEU A 136 13.08 2.86 -4.87
CA LEU A 136 14.49 3.29 -4.79
C LEU A 136 14.66 4.80 -5.02
N LEU A 137 13.91 5.39 -5.96
CA LEU A 137 13.90 6.83 -6.19
C LEU A 137 13.36 7.60 -4.99
N ILE A 138 12.27 7.12 -4.37
CA ILE A 138 11.69 7.71 -3.16
C ILE A 138 12.70 7.66 -2.00
N ILE A 139 13.31 6.49 -1.75
CA ILE A 139 14.35 6.29 -0.72
C ILE A 139 15.49 7.28 -0.93
N ALA A 140 16.04 7.35 -2.14
CA ALA A 140 17.15 8.24 -2.46
C ALA A 140 16.78 9.72 -2.28
N TYR A 141 15.55 10.12 -2.61
CA TYR A 141 15.07 11.48 -2.43
C TYR A 141 14.91 11.86 -0.96
N ILE A 142 14.26 10.99 -0.16
CA ILE A 142 14.04 11.25 1.26
C ILE A 142 15.37 11.25 2.02
N ALA A 143 16.26 10.29 1.75
CA ALA A 143 17.60 10.23 2.36
C ALA A 143 18.41 11.51 2.11
N ARG A 144 18.43 12.01 0.86
CA ARG A 144 19.07 13.30 0.54
C ARG A 144 18.41 14.48 1.25
N THR A 145 17.09 14.44 1.38
CA THR A 145 16.33 15.50 2.07
C THR A 145 16.64 15.53 3.56
N LEU A 146 16.78 14.36 4.20
CA LEU A 146 17.17 14.22 5.60
C LEU A 146 18.62 14.68 5.84
N GLN A 147 19.57 14.28 4.98
CA GLN A 147 20.97 14.72 5.08
C GLN A 147 21.12 16.24 4.95
N ALA A 148 20.32 16.87 4.09
CA ALA A 148 20.31 18.32 3.92
C ALA A 148 19.69 19.10 5.10
N LYS A 149 19.02 18.40 6.04
CA LYS A 149 18.49 18.99 7.27
C LYS A 149 19.35 18.46 8.44
N PRO A 150 20.36 19.16 8.95
CA PRO A 150 21.09 18.70 10.13
C PRO A 150 20.14 18.60 11.34
N GLU A 151 20.23 17.50 12.09
CA GLU A 151 19.34 17.16 13.22
C GLU A 151 19.61 18.01 14.48
N PHE A 152 20.77 18.67 14.52
CA PHE A 152 21.33 19.36 15.70
C PHE A 152 21.49 20.89 15.53
N ALA A 153 20.57 21.56 14.83
CA ALA A 153 20.47 23.03 14.93
C ALA A 153 19.57 23.44 16.12
N ILE A 154 19.76 22.77 17.25
CA ILE A 154 19.23 23.16 18.55
C ILE A 154 20.46 23.46 19.40
N GLU A 155 20.56 24.72 19.82
CA GLU A 155 21.58 25.36 20.68
C GLU A 155 22.87 25.88 19.99
N SER A 156 22.77 27.11 19.47
CA SER A 156 23.73 28.19 19.74
C SER A 156 23.00 29.52 19.82
#